data_AF-A0A937RD00-F1
#
_entry.id   AF-A0A937RD00-F1
#
_cell.length_a   1.000
_cell.length_b   1.000
_cell.length_c   1.000
_cell.angle_alpha   90.00
_cell.angle_beta   90.00
_cell.angle_gamma   90.00
#
_symmetry.space_group_name_H-M   'P 1'
#
loop_
_entity.id
_entity.type
_entity.pdbx_description
1 polymer ?
#
loop_
_entity_poly.entity_id
_entity_poly.type
_entity_poly.pdbx_seq_one_letter_code
_entity_poly.pdbx_strand_id
1 'polypeptide(L)'
;MGDQPKAKGRKRRRPYLIGFLLAMALGLGGFLVLEAAMGPLSTAEFCASCHEMNEVVESWKQSPHHTNASGVRVTCVACHLPPRENYVAHVTAKAWTGTKDVWQHYLGSYDADAARQHVRRTLPSQRCVRCHGNLLGQPSSVPVAIVHQASLDQPGNAHYRCVACHDSLHGPKKAPAREAKPYPEADNSYCYVCHLNFQAEEFANVHLAAGISCDRCHGISEAHMDDEEGLHAPDIMFAKAKVNASCMTADCHPKEGMAQEIGHRPFFAEATPQHAHCTDCHGKHKVDVRHRQWDKETRKLIWTDGVRLKPEGDGMGM
;
A
#
# COMPACT_ATOMS: atom_id res chain seq x y z
N MET A 1 32.99 0.05 92.33
CA MET A 1 33.61 0.60 91.11
C MET A 1 33.60 -0.47 90.01
N GLY A 2 33.41 -0.08 88.74
CA GLY A 2 33.56 -0.97 87.58
C GLY A 2 32.29 -1.01 86.71
N ASP A 3 31.85 0.13 86.19
CA ASP A 3 32.15 0.66 84.84
C ASP A 3 31.26 0.04 83.76
N GLN A 4 30.28 0.85 83.32
CA GLN A 4 29.27 0.51 82.31
C GLN A 4 29.86 0.69 80.90
N PRO A 5 29.62 -0.23 79.94
CA PRO A 5 30.19 -0.12 78.61
C PRO A 5 29.57 1.05 77.84
N LYS A 6 30.40 2.04 77.48
CA LYS A 6 29.99 3.19 76.69
C LYS A 6 29.51 2.75 75.29
N ALA A 7 28.26 3.08 74.98
CA ALA A 7 27.64 2.90 73.66
C ALA A 7 28.41 3.68 72.57
N LYS A 8 29.39 3.01 71.95
CA LYS A 8 30.14 3.53 70.80
C LYS A 8 29.35 3.26 69.52
N GLY A 9 29.01 4.30 68.76
CA GLY A 9 28.82 4.16 67.31
C GLY A 9 27.61 4.82 66.63
N ARG A 10 26.64 5.44 67.35
CA ARG A 10 25.43 5.97 66.69
C ARG A 10 25.64 7.24 65.87
N LYS A 11 26.66 8.06 66.19
CA LYS A 11 26.87 9.39 65.57
C LYS A 11 27.47 9.37 64.15
N ARG A 12 28.24 8.35 63.76
CA ARG A 12 28.88 8.31 62.41
C ARG A 12 27.93 7.94 61.28
N ARG A 13 26.77 7.31 61.56
CA ARG A 13 25.81 6.89 60.52
C ARG A 13 24.79 7.97 60.11
N ARG A 14 24.57 8.99 60.96
CA ARG A 14 23.64 10.11 60.69
C ARG A 14 23.95 10.93 59.42
N PRO A 15 25.19 11.35 59.15
CA PRO A 15 25.49 12.10 57.92
C PRO A 15 25.30 11.25 56.65
N TYR A 16 25.63 9.96 56.70
CA TYR A 16 25.37 9.03 55.58
C TYR A 16 23.87 8.78 55.36
N LEU A 17 23.07 8.72 56.44
CA LEU A 17 21.62 8.56 56.34
C LEU A 17 20.96 9.81 55.74
N ILE A 18 21.38 11.01 56.16
CA ILE A 18 20.89 12.28 55.60
C ILE A 18 21.31 12.39 54.14
N GLY A 19 22.57 12.09 53.80
CA GLY A 19 23.04 12.09 52.42
C GLY A 19 22.28 11.09 51.53
N PHE A 20 21.99 9.89 52.05
CA PHE A 20 21.18 8.90 51.34
C PHE A 20 19.74 9.39 51.10
N LEU A 21 19.08 9.96 52.12
CA LEU A 21 17.73 10.50 51.97
C LEU A 21 17.67 11.69 51.01
N LEU A 22 18.69 12.56 51.02
CA LEU A 22 18.81 13.66 50.07
C LEU A 22 19.02 13.16 48.64
N ALA A 23 19.91 12.18 48.44
CA ALA A 23 20.13 11.57 47.12
C ALA A 23 18.86 10.88 46.60
N MET A 24 18.12 10.19 47.48
CA MET A 24 16.84 9.57 47.14
C MET A 24 15.77 10.62 46.80
N ALA A 25 15.68 11.71 47.56
CA ALA A 25 14.76 12.80 47.28
C ALA A 25 15.08 13.50 45.94
N LEU A 26 16.36 13.74 45.66
CA LEU A 26 16.81 14.31 44.37
C LEU A 26 16.55 13.35 43.21
N GLY A 27 16.81 12.05 43.39
CA GLY A 27 16.55 11.04 42.37
C GLY A 27 15.06 10.90 42.05
N LEU A 28 14.21 10.80 43.08
CA LEU A 28 12.77 10.73 42.91
C LEU A 28 12.21 12.04 42.34
N GLY A 29 12.65 13.19 42.85
CA GLY A 29 12.27 14.50 42.34
C GLY A 29 12.64 14.67 40.87
N GLY A 30 13.86 14.30 40.48
CA GLY A 30 14.33 14.34 39.10
C GLY A 30 13.52 13.41 38.19
N PHE A 31 13.22 12.19 38.65
CA PHE A 31 12.35 11.26 37.92
C PHE A 31 10.95 11.82 37.69
N LEU A 32 10.31 12.38 38.74
CA LEU A 32 8.98 12.98 38.62
C LEU A 32 8.96 14.19 37.67
N VAL A 33 9.99 15.03 37.71
CA VAL A 33 10.13 16.16 36.78
C VAL A 33 10.30 15.67 35.35
N LEU A 34 11.13 14.64 35.13
CA LEU A 34 11.32 14.04 33.82
C LEU A 34 10.01 13.47 33.26
N GLU A 35 9.29 12.68 34.06
CA GLU A 35 7.97 12.15 33.68
C GLU A 35 6.98 13.25 33.32
N ALA A 36 6.90 14.31 34.12
CA ALA A 36 6.03 15.44 33.88
C ALA A 36 6.39 16.19 32.58
N ALA A 37 7.69 16.31 32.27
CA ALA A 37 8.16 16.97 31.05
C ALA A 37 7.96 16.12 29.78
N MET A 38 7.99 14.79 29.88
CA MET A 38 7.93 13.90 28.71
C MET A 38 6.62 14.01 27.93
N GLY A 39 5.48 14.21 28.59
CA GLY A 39 4.18 14.31 27.95
C GLY A 39 4.09 15.49 26.98
N PRO A 40 4.20 16.74 27.47
CA PRO A 40 4.14 17.95 26.66
C PRO A 40 5.20 18.00 25.55
N LEU A 41 6.43 17.55 25.82
CA LEU A 41 7.52 17.54 24.84
C LEU A 41 7.38 16.46 23.76
N SER A 42 6.29 15.69 23.77
CA SER A 42 6.02 14.61 22.81
C SER A 42 4.74 14.83 22.00
N THR A 43 4.09 15.98 22.15
CA THR A 43 2.86 16.29 21.43
C THR A 43 3.16 16.87 20.04
N ALA A 44 2.17 16.77 19.15
CA ALA A 44 2.29 17.34 17.81
C ALA A 44 2.40 18.87 17.85
N GLU A 45 1.76 19.52 18.83
CA GLU A 45 1.83 20.97 19.04
C GLU A 45 3.24 21.42 19.42
N PHE A 46 3.92 20.66 20.29
CA PHE A 46 5.32 20.93 20.60
C PHE A 46 6.21 20.73 19.37
N CYS A 47 6.01 19.66 18.60
CA CYS A 47 6.76 19.44 17.36
C CYS A 47 6.54 20.58 16.36
N ALA A 48 5.29 21.05 16.18
CA ALA A 48 4.93 22.18 15.33
C ALA A 48 5.40 23.54 15.86
N SER A 49 6.03 23.62 17.04
CA SER A 49 6.65 24.87 17.49
C SER A 49 7.92 25.21 16.70
N CYS A 50 8.52 24.23 16.02
CA CYS A 50 9.63 24.41 15.08
C CYS A 50 9.09 24.48 13.65
N HIS A 51 9.57 25.43 12.84
CA HIS A 51 9.01 25.67 11.51
C HIS A 51 9.25 24.49 10.53
N GLU A 52 10.32 23.72 10.73
CA GLU A 52 10.70 22.55 9.93
C GLU A 52 9.65 21.43 10.02
N MET A 53 8.88 21.43 11.11
CA MET A 53 7.87 20.41 11.39
C MET A 53 6.45 20.84 10.99
N ASN A 54 6.21 22.11 10.65
CA ASN A 54 4.87 22.62 10.35
C ASN A 54 4.19 21.83 9.22
N GLU A 55 4.85 21.71 8.07
CA GLU A 55 4.31 20.97 6.92
C GLU A 55 4.05 19.50 7.27
N VAL A 56 4.96 18.88 8.02
CA VAL A 56 4.88 17.48 8.41
C VAL A 56 3.70 17.23 9.35
N VAL A 57 3.47 18.13 10.30
CA VAL A 57 2.35 18.05 11.25
C VAL A 57 1.01 18.26 10.53
N GLU A 58 0.94 19.23 9.62
CA GLU A 58 -0.28 19.45 8.81
C GLU A 58 -0.58 18.29 7.89
N SER A 59 0.45 17.71 7.28
CA SER A 59 0.34 16.46 6.53
C SER A 59 -0.23 15.37 7.45
N TRP A 60 0.41 15.12 8.60
CA TRP A 60 0.04 14.05 9.52
C TRP A 60 -1.40 14.15 10.00
N LYS A 61 -1.91 15.37 10.24
CA LYS A 61 -3.31 15.61 10.58
C LYS A 61 -4.29 15.08 9.53
N GLN A 62 -3.88 15.05 8.26
CA GLN A 62 -4.68 14.53 7.14
C GLN A 62 -4.46 13.03 6.89
N SER A 63 -3.50 12.42 7.57
CA SER A 63 -3.18 10.99 7.40
C SER A 63 -4.19 10.07 8.07
N PRO A 64 -4.28 8.80 7.63
CA PRO A 64 -5.04 7.77 8.33
C PRO A 64 -4.54 7.51 9.76
N HIS A 65 -3.32 7.92 10.11
CA HIS A 65 -2.77 7.77 11.46
C HIS A 65 -3.25 8.85 12.43
N HIS A 66 -3.89 9.92 11.94
CA HIS A 66 -4.54 10.94 12.76
C HIS A 66 -6.05 10.99 12.54
N THR A 67 -6.48 10.99 11.28
CA THR A 67 -7.88 11.13 10.88
C THR A 67 -8.38 9.82 10.28
N ASN A 68 -9.07 9.03 11.10
CA ASN A 68 -9.64 7.75 10.69
C ASN A 68 -10.99 7.49 11.39
N ALA A 69 -11.74 6.53 10.86
CA ALA A 69 -13.07 6.17 11.35
C ALA A 69 -13.08 5.60 12.78
N SER A 70 -11.95 5.06 13.26
CA SER A 70 -11.84 4.52 14.61
C SER A 70 -11.60 5.58 15.70
N GLY A 71 -11.29 6.82 15.30
CA GLY A 71 -10.94 7.91 16.21
C GLY A 71 -9.58 7.75 16.91
N VAL A 72 -8.81 6.69 16.60
CA VAL A 72 -7.49 6.46 17.18
C VAL A 72 -6.47 7.41 16.55
N ARG A 73 -5.72 8.14 17.38
CA ARG A 73 -4.65 9.03 16.94
C ARG A 73 -3.30 8.48 17.35
N VAL A 74 -2.45 8.19 16.36
CA VAL A 74 -1.07 7.75 16.58
C VAL A 74 -0.18 8.99 16.71
N THR A 75 0.44 9.16 17.88
CA THR A 75 1.33 10.29 18.15
C THR A 75 2.67 10.15 17.43
N CYS A 76 3.35 11.27 17.17
CA CYS A 76 4.64 11.30 16.45
C CYS A 76 5.67 10.35 17.08
N VAL A 77 5.76 10.36 18.42
CA VAL A 77 6.72 9.55 19.18
C VAL A 77 6.42 8.05 19.15
N ALA A 78 5.21 7.63 18.80
CA ALA A 78 4.88 6.21 18.69
C ALA A 78 5.68 5.52 17.56
N CYS A 79 5.97 6.27 16.49
CA CYS A 79 6.75 5.80 15.35
C CYS A 79 8.22 6.23 15.45
N HIS A 80 8.50 7.48 15.84
CA HIS A 80 9.85 8.05 15.81
C HIS A 80 10.74 7.69 17.00
N LEU A 81 10.18 7.17 18.10
CA LEU A 81 10.97 6.74 19.27
C LEU A 81 10.77 5.25 19.59
N PRO A 82 11.71 4.66 20.35
CA PRO A 82 11.52 3.37 21.02
C PRO A 82 10.19 3.27 21.77
N PRO A 83 9.59 2.07 21.91
CA PRO A 83 8.34 1.95 22.64
C PRO A 83 8.59 2.35 24.10
N ARG A 84 7.64 3.03 24.75
CA ARG A 84 7.78 3.45 26.15
C ARG A 84 8.01 2.30 27.13
N GLU A 85 7.59 1.08 26.77
CA GLU A 85 7.86 -0.12 27.58
C GLU A 85 9.37 -0.37 27.72
N ASN A 86 10.15 -0.02 26.69
CA ASN A 86 11.60 0.07 26.76
C ASN A 86 12.01 1.47 27.22
N TYR A 87 11.73 1.74 28.49
CA TYR A 87 11.86 3.07 29.11
C TYR A 87 13.24 3.72 28.86
N VAL A 88 14.31 2.97 29.15
CA VAL A 88 15.69 3.48 29.01
C VAL A 88 15.98 3.83 27.55
N ALA A 89 15.64 2.95 26.60
CA ALA A 89 15.85 3.26 25.19
C ALA A 89 14.98 4.44 24.71
N HIS A 90 13.75 4.56 25.21
CA HIS A 90 12.85 5.66 24.85
C HIS A 90 13.39 7.00 25.32
N VAL A 91 13.73 7.12 26.61
CA VAL A 91 14.23 8.36 27.21
C VAL A 91 15.57 8.76 26.61
N THR A 92 16.50 7.82 26.43
CA THR A 92 17.81 8.10 25.83
C THR A 92 17.70 8.54 24.38
N ALA A 93 16.89 7.85 23.57
CA ALA A 93 16.62 8.25 22.20
C ALA A 93 15.95 9.63 22.13
N LYS A 94 14.96 9.90 22.99
CA LYS A 94 14.27 11.20 23.06
C LYS A 94 15.23 12.34 23.38
N ALA A 95 16.09 12.14 24.38
CA ALA A 95 17.09 13.12 24.77
C ALA A 95 18.06 13.38 23.61
N TRP A 96 18.56 12.32 22.99
CA TRP A 96 19.49 12.42 21.88
C TRP A 96 18.89 13.12 20.64
N THR A 97 17.74 12.65 20.16
CA THR A 97 17.11 13.22 18.96
C THR A 97 16.64 14.64 19.23
N GLY A 98 16.03 14.92 20.39
CA GLY A 98 15.60 16.27 20.74
C GLY A 98 16.77 17.26 20.82
N THR A 99 17.88 16.89 21.46
CA THR A 99 19.07 17.75 21.51
C THR A 99 19.68 17.96 20.12
N LYS A 100 19.75 16.90 19.30
CA LYS A 100 20.22 17.00 17.92
C LYS A 100 19.35 17.96 17.09
N ASP A 101 18.03 17.84 17.19
CA ASP A 101 17.10 18.63 16.41
C ASP A 101 17.14 20.11 16.84
N VAL A 102 17.22 20.39 18.14
CA VAL A 102 17.44 21.75 18.67
C VAL A 102 18.76 22.34 18.16
N TRP A 103 19.85 21.55 18.17
CA TRP A 103 21.13 21.99 17.64
C TRP A 103 21.02 22.34 16.14
N GLN A 104 20.38 21.48 15.34
CA GLN A 104 20.19 21.71 13.92
C GLN A 104 19.32 22.93 13.62
N HIS A 105 18.26 23.16 14.41
CA HIS A 105 17.38 24.32 14.27
C HIS A 105 18.11 25.65 14.47
N TYR A 106 19.00 25.74 15.47
CA TYR A 106 19.68 27.00 15.79
C TYR A 106 21.03 27.21 15.08
N LEU A 107 21.78 26.14 14.84
CA LEU A 107 23.18 26.21 14.41
C LEU A 107 23.47 25.45 13.11
N GLY A 108 22.50 24.67 12.62
CA GLY A 108 22.68 23.79 11.47
C GLY A 108 21.91 24.23 10.23
N SER A 109 21.88 23.32 9.26
CA SER A 109 21.06 23.42 8.06
C SER A 109 20.17 22.18 7.99
N TYR A 110 18.88 22.38 7.77
CA TYR A 110 17.91 21.30 7.66
C TYR A 110 17.66 20.93 6.19
N ASP A 111 17.85 19.66 5.86
CA ASP A 111 17.48 19.08 4.57
C ASP A 111 16.35 18.05 4.80
N ALA A 112 15.15 18.44 4.39
CA ALA A 112 13.94 17.64 4.56
C ALA A 112 14.00 16.30 3.80
N ASP A 113 14.63 16.27 2.63
CA ASP A 113 14.73 15.07 1.81
C ASP A 113 15.75 14.10 2.38
N ALA A 114 16.91 14.60 2.82
CA ALA A 114 17.90 13.78 3.52
C ALA A 114 17.31 13.19 4.82
N ALA A 115 16.57 13.99 5.60
CA ALA A 115 15.88 13.53 6.80
C ALA A 115 14.85 12.44 6.47
N ARG A 116 14.04 12.63 5.43
CA ARG A 116 13.04 11.64 4.96
C ARG A 116 13.71 10.34 4.52
N GLN A 117 14.79 10.42 3.74
CA GLN A 117 15.53 9.24 3.31
C GLN A 117 16.16 8.49 4.47
N HIS A 118 16.70 9.21 5.47
CA HIS A 118 17.24 8.59 6.67
C HIS A 118 16.17 7.76 7.38
N VAL A 119 14.98 8.34 7.63
CA VAL A 119 13.87 7.63 8.28
C VAL A 119 13.44 6.41 7.45
N ARG A 120 13.32 6.52 6.12
CA ARG A 120 12.99 5.38 5.25
C ARG A 120 13.99 4.23 5.38
N ARG A 121 15.27 4.54 5.58
CA ARG A 121 16.33 3.52 5.72
C ARG A 121 16.41 2.92 7.11
N THR A 122 16.00 3.63 8.16
CA THR A 122 16.25 3.22 9.55
C THR A 122 15.01 2.82 10.33
N LEU A 123 13.80 3.19 9.88
CA LEU A 123 12.57 2.89 10.62
C LEU A 123 12.30 1.36 10.65
N PRO A 124 12.23 0.74 11.84
CA PRO A 124 12.00 -0.69 11.94
C PRO A 124 10.53 -1.06 11.69
N SER A 125 10.28 -2.15 10.94
CA SER A 125 8.94 -2.70 10.72
C SER A 125 8.21 -3.07 12.03
N GLN A 126 8.96 -3.36 13.10
CA GLN A 126 8.41 -3.63 14.44
C GLN A 126 7.56 -2.47 14.98
N ARG A 127 7.84 -1.23 14.55
CA ARG A 127 7.01 -0.05 14.90
C ARG A 127 5.59 -0.19 14.39
N CYS A 128 5.46 -0.69 13.15
CA CYS A 128 4.20 -0.79 12.44
C CYS A 128 3.37 -1.96 12.98
N VAL A 129 3.95 -3.16 13.08
CA VAL A 129 3.23 -4.37 13.46
C VAL A 129 2.77 -4.40 14.92
N ARG A 130 3.30 -3.51 15.78
CA ARG A 130 2.80 -3.31 17.14
C ARG A 130 1.33 -2.85 17.16
N CYS A 131 0.91 -2.08 16.16
CA CYS A 131 -0.49 -1.67 15.97
C CYS A 131 -1.15 -2.45 14.83
N HIS A 132 -0.42 -2.78 13.76
CA HIS A 132 -0.89 -3.58 12.64
C HIS A 132 -0.66 -5.07 12.87
N GLY A 133 -1.35 -5.65 13.86
CA GLY A 133 -1.16 -7.05 14.26
C GLY A 133 -1.83 -8.09 13.37
N ASN A 134 -2.84 -7.70 12.57
CA ASN A 134 -3.64 -8.64 11.75
C ASN A 134 -3.50 -8.37 10.23
N LEU A 135 -2.26 -8.28 9.75
CA LEU A 135 -1.97 -7.95 8.34
C LEU A 135 -2.40 -9.03 7.34
N LEU A 136 -2.53 -10.27 7.78
CA LEU A 136 -2.87 -11.42 6.95
C LEU A 136 -4.36 -11.81 7.02
N GLY A 137 -5.05 -11.46 8.11
CA GLY A 137 -6.48 -11.78 8.28
C GLY A 137 -7.42 -10.78 7.59
N GLN A 138 -6.95 -9.56 7.29
CA GLN A 138 -7.73 -8.54 6.56
C GLN A 138 -6.89 -7.76 5.53
N PRO A 139 -6.24 -8.43 4.58
CA PRO A 139 -5.52 -7.76 3.51
C PRO A 139 -6.51 -7.13 2.52
N SER A 140 -6.12 -6.05 1.86
CA SER A 140 -6.97 -5.42 0.83
C SER A 140 -7.10 -6.27 -0.44
N SER A 141 -6.19 -7.20 -0.67
CA SER A 141 -6.22 -8.17 -1.77
C SER A 141 -5.28 -9.35 -1.48
N VAL A 142 -5.41 -10.44 -2.23
CA VAL A 142 -4.52 -11.62 -2.11
C VAL A 142 -3.05 -11.26 -2.36
N PRO A 143 -2.68 -10.49 -3.41
CA PRO A 143 -1.29 -10.05 -3.60
C PRO A 143 -0.74 -9.25 -2.42
N VAL A 144 -1.56 -8.39 -1.81
CA VAL A 144 -1.16 -7.61 -0.63
C VAL A 144 -0.87 -8.54 0.56
N ALA A 145 -1.64 -9.60 0.74
CA ALA A 145 -1.39 -10.62 1.75
C ALA A 145 -0.02 -11.30 1.58
N ILE A 146 0.35 -11.62 0.33
CA ILE A 146 1.65 -12.24 0.00
C ILE A 146 2.81 -11.29 0.34
N VAL A 147 2.69 -10.01 -0.03
CA VAL A 147 3.72 -9.01 0.28
C VAL A 147 3.83 -8.75 1.78
N HIS A 148 2.69 -8.70 2.49
CA HIS A 148 2.67 -8.62 3.95
C HIS A 148 3.38 -9.83 4.59
N GLN A 149 3.11 -11.04 4.11
CA GLN A 149 3.79 -12.25 4.58
C GLN A 149 5.31 -12.15 4.38
N ALA A 150 5.77 -11.77 3.19
CA ALA A 150 7.20 -11.59 2.91
C ALA A 150 7.85 -10.53 3.84
N SER A 151 7.12 -9.47 4.17
CA SER A 151 7.57 -8.41 5.08
C SER A 151 7.67 -8.87 6.54
N LEU A 152 6.77 -9.75 6.96
CA LEU A 152 6.78 -10.36 8.29
C LEU A 152 7.88 -11.41 8.43
N ASP A 153 8.16 -12.18 7.38
CA ASP A 153 9.20 -13.22 7.38
C ASP A 153 10.61 -12.62 7.30
N GLN A 154 10.75 -11.43 6.72
CA GLN A 154 12.05 -10.78 6.50
C GLN A 154 12.14 -9.36 7.09
N PRO A 155 11.90 -9.18 8.41
CA PRO A 155 11.78 -7.85 9.02
C PRO A 155 13.08 -7.03 9.01
N GLY A 156 14.23 -7.68 8.78
CA GLY A 156 15.55 -7.04 8.66
C GLY A 156 15.93 -6.66 7.23
N ASN A 157 15.22 -7.15 6.22
CA ASN A 157 15.54 -6.87 4.81
C ASN A 157 15.02 -5.48 4.43
N ALA A 158 15.93 -4.61 3.95
CA ALA A 158 15.60 -3.23 3.58
C ALA A 158 14.50 -3.14 2.51
N HIS A 159 14.40 -4.12 1.61
CA HIS A 159 13.38 -4.16 0.55
C HIS A 159 12.00 -4.60 1.06
N TYR A 160 11.95 -5.35 2.16
CA TYR A 160 10.70 -5.84 2.77
C TYR A 160 10.31 -5.08 4.03
N ARG A 161 10.91 -3.90 4.26
CA ARG A 161 10.47 -2.99 5.32
C ARG A 161 9.15 -2.34 4.96
N CYS A 162 8.30 -2.12 5.97
CA CYS A 162 6.99 -1.51 5.76
C CYS A 162 7.10 -0.18 5.02
N VAL A 163 8.09 0.65 5.37
CA VAL A 163 8.33 1.97 4.78
C VAL A 163 8.98 1.96 3.39
N ALA A 164 9.41 0.80 2.91
CA ALA A 164 9.87 0.65 1.52
C ALA A 164 8.69 0.87 0.55
N CYS A 165 7.49 0.41 0.94
CA CYS A 165 6.27 0.56 0.14
C CYS A 165 5.30 1.58 0.75
N HIS A 166 5.13 1.60 2.08
CA HIS A 166 4.30 2.59 2.80
C HIS A 166 5.10 3.85 3.11
N ASP A 167 5.40 4.60 2.05
CA ASP A 167 6.40 5.67 2.08
C ASP A 167 5.83 7.06 2.44
N SER A 168 4.50 7.14 2.55
CA SER A 168 3.69 8.34 2.76
C SER A 168 2.89 8.22 4.06
N LEU A 169 3.60 8.03 5.18
CA LEU A 169 3.00 7.78 6.50
C LEU A 169 2.35 9.01 7.13
N HIS A 170 2.90 10.19 6.84
CA HIS A 170 2.39 11.47 7.30
C HIS A 170 1.38 12.07 6.33
N GLY A 171 1.31 11.67 5.07
CA GLY A 171 0.33 12.25 4.14
C GLY A 171 -1.07 11.68 4.31
N PRO A 172 -2.10 12.30 3.68
CA PRO A 172 -3.28 11.53 3.30
C PRO A 172 -2.81 10.25 2.60
N LYS A 173 -3.63 9.18 2.59
CA LYS A 173 -3.36 8.08 1.67
C LYS A 173 -3.14 8.75 0.31
N LYS A 174 -1.91 8.76 -0.19
CA LYS A 174 -1.73 8.80 -1.62
C LYS A 174 -2.53 7.57 -2.03
N ALA A 175 -3.73 7.76 -2.58
CA ALA A 175 -4.22 6.83 -3.59
C ALA A 175 -2.96 6.59 -4.41
N PRO A 176 -2.42 5.35 -4.41
CA PRO A 176 -1.05 5.07 -4.83
C PRO A 176 -0.85 5.94 -6.02
N ALA A 177 0.06 6.93 -5.92
CA ALA A 177 0.17 7.92 -6.96
C ALA A 177 0.23 7.06 -8.20
N ARG A 178 -0.80 7.14 -9.04
CA ARG A 178 -0.67 6.63 -10.38
C ARG A 178 0.30 7.64 -10.94
N GLU A 179 1.58 7.47 -10.60
CA GLU A 179 2.64 7.70 -11.55
C GLU A 179 2.03 7.16 -12.82
N ALA A 180 1.84 8.06 -13.79
CA ALA A 180 1.55 7.63 -15.14
C ALA A 180 2.72 6.72 -15.48
N LYS A 181 2.57 5.41 -15.20
CA LYS A 181 3.55 4.41 -15.57
C LYS A 181 3.62 4.58 -17.08
N PRO A 182 4.79 4.93 -17.64
CA PRO A 182 5.02 4.70 -19.05
C PRO A 182 5.06 3.17 -19.15
N TYR A 183 3.90 2.53 -19.41
CA TYR A 183 3.62 1.12 -19.13
C TYR A 183 4.78 0.17 -19.50
N PRO A 184 5.25 -0.64 -18.53
CA PRO A 184 5.95 -1.90 -18.81
C PRO A 184 5.29 -3.13 -18.19
N GLU A 185 4.24 -2.98 -17.36
CA GLU A 185 3.54 -4.09 -16.69
C GLU A 185 2.07 -4.09 -17.11
N ALA A 186 1.55 -5.23 -17.56
CA ALA A 186 0.15 -5.39 -17.91
C ALA A 186 -0.76 -5.18 -16.69
N ASP A 187 -1.84 -4.39 -16.86
CA ASP A 187 -2.82 -4.09 -15.83
C ASP A 187 -4.25 -4.22 -16.37
N ASN A 188 -5.06 -5.08 -15.75
CA ASN A 188 -6.47 -5.28 -16.08
C ASN A 188 -7.43 -4.68 -15.04
N SER A 189 -6.92 -3.95 -14.04
CA SER A 189 -7.68 -3.48 -12.89
C SER A 189 -8.92 -2.67 -13.28
N TYR A 190 -8.82 -1.85 -14.32
CA TYR A 190 -9.93 -1.06 -14.87
C TYR A 190 -10.99 -1.91 -15.53
N CYS A 191 -10.60 -2.88 -16.36
CA CYS A 191 -11.53 -3.76 -17.05
C CYS A 191 -12.30 -4.64 -16.05
N TYR A 192 -11.66 -5.07 -14.95
CA TYR A 192 -12.29 -5.89 -13.92
C TYR A 192 -13.34 -5.15 -13.08
N VAL A 193 -13.38 -3.82 -13.12
CA VAL A 193 -14.45 -3.05 -12.45
C VAL A 193 -15.82 -3.47 -13.00
N CYS A 194 -15.92 -3.60 -14.33
CA CYS A 194 -17.17 -3.95 -15.02
C CYS A 194 -17.22 -5.42 -15.45
N HIS A 195 -16.08 -6.01 -15.81
CA HIS A 195 -15.97 -7.40 -16.24
C HIS A 195 -15.28 -8.29 -15.21
N LEU A 196 -15.80 -8.27 -13.98
CA LEU A 196 -15.23 -9.00 -12.83
C LEU A 196 -15.11 -10.50 -13.06
N ASN A 197 -15.98 -11.08 -13.89
CA ASN A 197 -15.95 -12.51 -14.23
C ASN A 197 -14.62 -12.94 -14.88
N PHE A 198 -13.93 -12.04 -15.58
CA PHE A 198 -12.64 -12.34 -16.19
C PHE A 198 -11.49 -12.41 -15.18
N GLN A 199 -11.65 -11.87 -13.96
CA GLN A 199 -10.65 -12.00 -12.91
C GLN A 199 -10.46 -13.47 -12.47
N ALA A 200 -11.52 -14.27 -12.56
CA ALA A 200 -11.48 -15.69 -12.26
C ALA A 200 -11.11 -16.55 -13.49
N GLU A 201 -10.95 -15.95 -14.66
CA GLU A 201 -10.68 -16.70 -15.89
C GLU A 201 -9.18 -17.03 -15.99
N GLU A 202 -8.87 -18.32 -16.07
CA GLU A 202 -7.49 -18.80 -16.22
C GLU A 202 -6.80 -18.18 -17.44
N PHE A 203 -7.49 -18.09 -18.58
CA PHE A 203 -6.97 -17.48 -19.81
C PHE A 203 -6.52 -16.03 -19.59
N ALA A 204 -7.34 -15.19 -18.95
CA ALA A 204 -6.98 -13.80 -18.68
C ALA A 204 -5.79 -13.71 -17.70
N ASN A 205 -5.74 -14.59 -16.71
CA ASN A 205 -4.70 -14.60 -15.69
C ASN A 205 -3.33 -15.04 -16.23
N VAL A 206 -3.28 -16.05 -17.12
CA VAL A 206 -2.00 -16.50 -17.72
C VAL A 206 -1.41 -15.43 -18.65
N HIS A 207 -2.24 -14.71 -19.40
CA HIS A 207 -1.79 -13.62 -20.26
C HIS A 207 -1.35 -12.40 -19.45
N LEU A 208 -2.09 -12.04 -18.40
CA LEU A 208 -1.70 -10.96 -17.49
C LEU A 208 -0.35 -11.26 -16.82
N ALA A 209 -0.12 -12.50 -16.38
CA ALA A 209 1.15 -12.95 -15.82
C ALA A 209 2.31 -12.89 -16.84
N ALA A 210 2.01 -13.02 -18.13
CA ALA A 210 2.96 -12.85 -19.23
C ALA A 210 3.15 -11.38 -19.68
N GLY A 211 2.56 -10.41 -18.97
CA GLY A 211 2.68 -9.00 -19.34
C GLY A 211 1.77 -8.58 -20.51
N ILE A 212 0.67 -9.30 -20.73
CA ILE A 212 -0.34 -9.02 -21.76
C ILE A 212 -1.66 -8.67 -21.07
N SER A 213 -2.02 -7.39 -21.08
CA SER A 213 -3.29 -6.89 -20.54
C SER A 213 -4.42 -6.93 -21.57
N CYS A 214 -5.66 -6.75 -21.10
CA CYS A 214 -6.86 -6.76 -21.93
C CYS A 214 -6.78 -5.78 -23.11
N ASP A 215 -6.28 -4.56 -22.87
CA ASP A 215 -6.16 -3.50 -23.87
C ASP A 215 -5.18 -3.84 -25.01
N ARG A 216 -4.20 -4.71 -24.75
CA ARG A 216 -3.27 -5.17 -25.78
C ARG A 216 -3.96 -5.97 -26.89
N CYS A 217 -5.10 -6.60 -26.58
CA CYS A 217 -5.91 -7.35 -27.54
C CYS A 217 -7.22 -6.63 -27.90
N HIS A 218 -7.84 -5.97 -26.93
CA HIS A 218 -9.16 -5.34 -27.06
C HIS A 218 -9.12 -3.84 -27.34
N GLY A 219 -7.94 -3.23 -27.36
CA GLY A 219 -7.75 -1.78 -27.36
C GLY A 219 -8.07 -1.18 -26.00
N ILE A 220 -7.60 0.05 -25.75
CA ILE A 220 -7.80 0.75 -24.48
C ILE A 220 -9.29 0.88 -24.16
N SER A 221 -10.15 1.05 -25.17
CA SER A 221 -11.60 1.12 -25.03
C SER A 221 -12.05 2.26 -24.08
N GLU A 222 -11.36 3.40 -24.12
CA GLU A 222 -11.58 4.55 -23.22
C GLU A 222 -13.05 5.00 -23.20
N ALA A 223 -13.63 5.23 -24.38
CA ALA A 223 -15.04 5.63 -24.51
C ALA A 223 -16.03 4.57 -23.97
N HIS A 224 -15.65 3.29 -23.97
CA HIS A 224 -16.48 2.22 -23.39
C HIS A 224 -16.34 2.16 -21.87
N MET A 225 -15.14 2.41 -21.33
CA MET A 225 -14.90 2.39 -19.88
C MET A 225 -15.52 3.59 -19.16
N ASP A 226 -15.51 4.75 -19.80
CA ASP A 226 -16.06 6.00 -19.24
C ASP A 226 -17.59 6.12 -19.41
N ASP A 227 -18.22 5.07 -19.92
CA ASP A 227 -19.65 5.05 -20.25
C ASP A 227 -20.43 4.13 -19.31
N GLU A 228 -20.94 4.74 -18.25
CA GLU A 228 -21.77 4.08 -17.23
C GLU A 228 -23.09 3.54 -17.80
N GLU A 229 -23.54 4.06 -18.95
CA GLU A 229 -24.76 3.65 -19.66
C GLU A 229 -24.49 2.53 -20.69
N GLY A 230 -23.21 2.25 -20.98
CA GLY A 230 -22.73 1.23 -21.91
C GLY A 230 -23.17 1.44 -23.36
N LEU A 231 -23.36 2.69 -23.79
CA LEU A 231 -23.73 3.07 -25.15
C LEU A 231 -22.59 2.89 -26.16
N HIS A 232 -21.34 3.04 -25.72
CA HIS A 232 -20.15 2.89 -26.56
C HIS A 232 -19.67 1.44 -26.59
N ALA A 233 -19.29 0.97 -27.77
CA ALA A 233 -18.71 -0.36 -27.94
C ALA A 233 -17.22 -0.37 -27.57
N PRO A 234 -16.67 -1.50 -27.10
CA PRO A 234 -15.23 -1.70 -27.00
C PRO A 234 -14.51 -1.42 -28.32
N ASP A 235 -13.22 -1.09 -28.25
CA ASP A 235 -12.42 -0.76 -29.44
C ASP A 235 -12.28 -1.95 -30.38
N ILE A 236 -11.98 -3.12 -29.83
CA ILE A 236 -11.81 -4.35 -30.58
C ILE A 236 -12.64 -5.47 -29.95
N MET A 237 -13.49 -6.08 -30.78
CA MET A 237 -14.27 -7.26 -30.43
C MET A 237 -14.00 -8.36 -31.46
N PHE A 238 -13.53 -9.52 -31.01
CA PHE A 238 -13.22 -10.60 -31.94
C PHE A 238 -14.48 -11.35 -32.39
N ALA A 239 -14.73 -11.34 -33.70
CA ALA A 239 -15.62 -12.30 -34.34
C ALA A 239 -15.01 -13.70 -34.25
N LYS A 240 -15.85 -14.75 -34.14
CA LYS A 240 -15.38 -16.12 -33.93
C LYS A 240 -14.37 -16.56 -35.00
N ALA A 241 -14.59 -16.16 -36.25
CA ALA A 241 -13.69 -16.40 -37.38
C ALA A 241 -12.31 -15.72 -37.26
N LYS A 242 -12.18 -14.64 -36.48
CA LYS A 242 -10.94 -13.85 -36.32
C LYS A 242 -10.12 -14.24 -35.09
N VAL A 243 -10.66 -15.06 -34.17
CA VAL A 243 -10.02 -15.42 -32.88
C VAL A 243 -8.67 -16.12 -33.07
N ASN A 244 -8.60 -17.12 -33.95
CA ASN A 244 -7.34 -17.86 -34.13
C ASN A 244 -6.25 -16.95 -34.72
N ALA A 245 -6.64 -16.11 -35.69
CA ALA A 245 -5.72 -15.16 -36.32
C ALA A 245 -5.21 -14.10 -35.34
N SER A 246 -6.03 -13.65 -34.37
CA SER A 246 -5.60 -12.69 -33.36
C SER A 246 -4.58 -13.26 -32.37
N CYS A 247 -4.59 -14.57 -32.13
CA CYS A 247 -3.58 -15.23 -31.29
C CYS A 247 -2.27 -15.47 -32.07
N MET A 248 -2.38 -15.80 -33.35
CA MET A 248 -1.27 -16.23 -34.21
C MET A 248 -0.50 -15.09 -34.86
N THR A 249 -0.20 -14.03 -34.09
CA THR A 249 0.65 -12.93 -34.56
C THR A 249 2.13 -13.27 -34.34
N ALA A 250 3.02 -12.59 -35.08
CA ALA A 250 4.46 -12.78 -34.98
C ALA A 250 5.01 -12.53 -33.56
N ASP A 251 4.40 -11.59 -32.84
CA ASP A 251 4.86 -11.15 -31.51
C ASP A 251 4.24 -11.95 -30.34
N CYS A 252 3.34 -12.90 -30.62
CA CYS A 252 2.64 -13.68 -29.59
C CYS A 252 2.83 -15.19 -29.78
N HIS A 253 2.01 -15.83 -30.60
CA HIS A 253 2.05 -17.27 -30.84
C HIS A 253 2.31 -17.59 -32.32
N PRO A 254 3.59 -17.63 -32.76
CA PRO A 254 3.91 -17.90 -34.15
C PRO A 254 3.50 -19.32 -34.55
N LYS A 255 2.86 -19.42 -35.73
CA LYS A 255 2.29 -20.68 -36.24
C LYS A 255 3.36 -21.75 -36.42
N GLU A 256 4.57 -21.39 -36.87
CA GLU A 256 5.64 -22.37 -37.10
C GLU A 256 6.04 -23.09 -35.82
N GLY A 257 6.07 -22.39 -34.68
CA GLY A 257 6.41 -22.97 -33.38
C GLY A 257 5.30 -23.88 -32.86
N MET A 258 4.05 -23.40 -32.89
CA MET A 258 2.92 -24.19 -32.41
C MET A 258 2.67 -25.44 -33.26
N ALA A 259 2.88 -25.39 -34.57
CA ALA A 259 2.71 -26.57 -35.43
C ALA A 259 3.67 -27.73 -35.09
N GLN A 260 4.77 -27.46 -34.38
CA GLN A 260 5.76 -28.48 -34.00
C GLN A 260 5.37 -29.23 -32.71
N GLU A 261 4.57 -28.59 -31.85
CA GLU A 261 4.08 -29.16 -30.58
C GLU A 261 3.18 -30.36 -30.81
N ILE A 262 3.50 -31.49 -30.18
CA ILE A 262 2.80 -32.77 -30.41
C ILE A 262 1.29 -32.63 -30.17
N GLY A 263 0.89 -31.87 -29.15
CA GLY A 263 -0.51 -31.61 -28.83
C GLY A 263 -1.25 -30.72 -29.82
N HIS A 264 -0.55 -29.92 -30.63
CA HIS A 264 -1.15 -29.01 -31.61
C HIS A 264 -1.09 -29.55 -33.05
N ARG A 265 -0.28 -30.56 -33.34
CA ARG A 265 -0.22 -31.20 -34.68
C ARG A 265 -1.58 -31.56 -35.27
N PRO A 266 -2.53 -32.16 -34.50
CA PRO A 266 -3.86 -32.46 -35.04
C PRO A 266 -4.66 -31.20 -35.40
N PHE A 267 -4.41 -30.07 -34.72
CA PHE A 267 -5.08 -28.81 -34.99
C PHE A 267 -4.57 -28.14 -36.27
N PHE A 268 -3.30 -28.35 -36.63
CA PHE A 268 -2.70 -27.78 -37.84
C PHE A 268 -2.67 -28.75 -39.04
N ALA A 269 -3.20 -29.97 -38.90
CA ALA A 269 -3.33 -30.92 -40.00
C ALA A 269 -4.42 -30.46 -41.00
N GLU A 270 -4.34 -30.88 -42.27
CA GLU A 270 -5.35 -30.51 -43.28
C GLU A 270 -6.78 -31.02 -42.95
N ALA A 271 -6.90 -31.98 -42.03
CA ALA A 271 -8.15 -32.62 -41.63
C ALA A 271 -8.85 -31.96 -40.42
N THR A 272 -8.31 -30.87 -39.85
CA THR A 272 -8.94 -30.23 -38.68
C THR A 272 -10.30 -29.65 -39.06
N PRO A 273 -11.35 -29.83 -38.22
CA PRO A 273 -12.63 -29.18 -38.48
C PRO A 273 -12.47 -27.67 -38.61
N GLN A 274 -13.07 -27.08 -39.65
CA GLN A 274 -13.01 -25.65 -40.00
C GLN A 274 -13.53 -24.68 -38.91
N HIS A 275 -13.95 -25.21 -37.75
CA HIS A 275 -14.61 -24.49 -36.66
C HIS A 275 -13.97 -24.71 -35.28
N ALA A 276 -12.77 -25.29 -35.21
CA ALA A 276 -12.02 -25.40 -33.95
C ALA A 276 -11.31 -24.07 -33.65
N HIS A 277 -11.54 -23.50 -32.47
CA HIS A 277 -10.91 -22.25 -32.04
C HIS A 277 -9.97 -22.47 -30.88
N CYS A 278 -8.94 -21.63 -30.77
CA CYS A 278 -7.97 -21.72 -29.67
C CYS A 278 -8.66 -21.70 -28.30
N THR A 279 -9.70 -20.88 -28.13
CA THR A 279 -10.49 -20.76 -26.89
C THR A 279 -11.34 -21.99 -26.57
N ASP A 280 -11.55 -22.91 -27.52
CA ASP A 280 -12.29 -24.16 -27.23
C ASP A 280 -11.44 -25.11 -26.37
N CYS A 281 -10.11 -24.92 -26.32
CA CYS A 281 -9.19 -25.73 -25.51
C CYS A 281 -8.36 -24.91 -24.50
N HIS A 282 -8.00 -23.66 -24.82
CA HIS A 282 -7.10 -22.82 -24.00
C HIS A 282 -7.82 -21.90 -23.00
N GLY A 283 -9.14 -21.96 -22.94
CA GLY A 283 -9.93 -21.24 -21.94
C GLY A 283 -11.12 -20.48 -22.53
N LYS A 284 -12.19 -20.41 -21.73
CA LYS A 284 -13.48 -19.85 -22.15
C LYS A 284 -13.51 -18.33 -22.01
N HIS A 285 -13.00 -17.63 -23.03
CA HIS A 285 -12.92 -16.16 -23.04
C HIS A 285 -14.13 -15.51 -23.73
N LYS A 286 -15.25 -15.44 -23.02
CA LYS A 286 -16.50 -14.87 -23.55
C LYS A 286 -17.38 -14.24 -22.47
N VAL A 287 -17.96 -13.07 -22.78
CA VAL A 287 -19.08 -12.51 -22.01
C VAL A 287 -20.35 -13.34 -22.26
N ASP A 288 -20.77 -14.09 -21.25
CA ASP A 288 -21.89 -15.05 -21.30
C ASP A 288 -23.26 -14.36 -21.22
N VAL A 289 -23.41 -13.32 -20.40
CA VAL A 289 -24.64 -12.54 -20.25
C VAL A 289 -24.40 -11.13 -20.77
N ARG A 290 -25.27 -10.66 -21.67
CA ARG A 290 -25.13 -9.37 -22.34
C ARG A 290 -26.40 -8.56 -22.20
N HIS A 291 -26.25 -7.31 -21.77
CA HIS A 291 -27.31 -6.31 -21.82
C HIS A 291 -27.37 -5.59 -23.17
N ARG A 292 -26.23 -5.61 -23.90
CA ARG A 292 -26.06 -5.01 -25.22
C ARG A 292 -25.19 -5.89 -26.10
N GLN A 293 -25.50 -5.86 -27.39
CA GLN A 293 -24.74 -6.56 -28.40
C GLN A 293 -24.40 -5.60 -29.52
N TRP A 294 -23.10 -5.49 -29.80
CA TRP A 294 -22.58 -4.66 -30.87
C TRP A 294 -22.12 -5.52 -32.03
N ASP A 295 -22.16 -4.92 -33.21
CA ASP A 295 -21.51 -5.43 -34.39
C ASP A 295 -20.00 -5.35 -34.19
N LYS A 296 -19.34 -6.48 -34.44
CA LYS A 296 -17.93 -6.64 -34.08
C LYS A 296 -16.98 -5.97 -35.06
N GLU A 297 -17.47 -5.53 -36.22
CA GLU A 297 -16.67 -4.84 -37.24
C GLU A 297 -16.99 -3.35 -37.27
N THR A 298 -18.28 -3.01 -37.27
CA THR A 298 -18.76 -1.63 -37.38
C THR A 298 -18.95 -0.94 -36.04
N ARG A 299 -18.89 -1.68 -34.92
CA ARG A 299 -19.11 -1.20 -33.54
C ARG A 299 -20.51 -0.59 -33.30
N LYS A 300 -21.43 -0.74 -34.25
CA LYS A 300 -22.81 -0.28 -34.12
C LYS A 300 -23.61 -1.20 -33.21
N LEU A 301 -24.51 -0.63 -32.42
CA LEU A 301 -25.41 -1.41 -31.57
C LEU A 301 -26.36 -2.25 -32.44
N ILE A 302 -26.37 -3.57 -32.24
CA ILE A 302 -27.29 -4.51 -32.90
C ILE A 302 -28.52 -4.75 -32.02
N TRP A 303 -28.31 -4.90 -30.71
CA TRP A 303 -29.37 -5.29 -29.79
C TRP A 303 -29.12 -4.79 -28.37
N THR A 304 -30.19 -4.56 -27.63
CA THR A 304 -30.18 -4.22 -26.19
C THR A 304 -31.37 -4.87 -25.49
N ASP A 305 -31.22 -5.19 -24.21
CA ASP A 305 -32.28 -5.73 -23.36
C ASP A 305 -33.32 -4.69 -22.89
N GLY A 306 -33.12 -3.41 -23.21
CA GLY A 306 -34.06 -2.33 -22.91
C GLY A 306 -34.05 -1.82 -21.47
N VAL A 307 -33.22 -2.40 -20.58
CA VAL A 307 -33.26 -2.11 -19.13
C VAL A 307 -32.66 -0.72 -18.79
N ARG A 308 -32.04 -0.02 -19.76
CA ARG A 308 -31.45 1.33 -19.61
C ARG A 308 -31.67 2.26 -20.82
N LEU A 309 -32.79 2.14 -21.52
CA LEU A 309 -33.16 3.13 -22.54
C LEU A 309 -34.04 4.21 -21.89
N LYS A 310 -33.61 5.48 -21.92
CA LYS A 310 -34.58 6.59 -21.93
C LYS A 310 -35.45 6.41 -23.19
N PRO A 311 -36.77 6.66 -23.12
CA PRO A 311 -37.61 6.61 -24.31
C PRO A 311 -37.13 7.65 -25.31
N GLU A 312 -37.16 7.27 -26.58
CA GLU A 312 -36.99 8.16 -27.73
C GLU A 312 -37.88 9.39 -27.53
N GLY A 313 -37.26 10.56 -27.48
CA GLY A 313 -37.93 11.84 -27.36
C GLY A 313 -37.59 12.67 -28.57
N ASP A 314 -38.44 12.58 -29.59
CA ASP A 314 -38.66 13.63 -30.56
C ASP A 314 -38.69 15.01 -29.90
N GLY A 315 -38.03 15.97 -30.54
CA GLY A 315 -38.42 17.38 -30.55
C GLY A 315 -38.41 18.15 -29.24
N MET A 316 -37.44 19.06 -29.11
CA MET A 316 -37.82 20.45 -28.83
C MET A 316 -36.84 21.38 -29.52
N GLY A 317 -37.36 22.07 -30.53
CA GLY A 317 -36.78 23.33 -30.99
C GLY A 317 -37.07 24.45 -30.01
N MET A 318 -36.39 25.56 -30.28
CA MET A 318 -36.26 26.82 -29.52
C MET A 318 -35.14 26.84 -28.49
#